data_AF-A0A3A9YG67-F1
#
_entry.id   AF-A0A3A9YG67-F1
#
_cell.length_a   1.000
_cell.length_b   1.000
_cell.length_c   1.000
_cell.angle_alpha   90.00
_cell.angle_beta   90.00
_cell.angle_gamma   90.00
#
_symmetry.space_group_name_H-M   'P 1'
#
loop_
_entity.id
_entity.type
_entity.pdbx_description
1 polymer ?
#
loop_
_entity_poly.entity_id
_entity_poly.type
_entity_poly.pdbx_seq_one_letter_code
_entity_poly.pdbx_strand_id
1 'polypeptide(L)'
;MKTGHTFIIILALFLIGCSNDDETIINTEQEGTNTAPLEAKLLGPINGAEVQQFLNITLSWKGEDPDNDPLTYDILLGKRSNQLEVLVEGIEQESYTIDFLTTGETIYWKVISKDPDGLISESDINGFNIYENIFEGDYTITSNEDLESFAANGYTKIIGDLSIANVTKSESNDLKTLNKLEGSLFIKDTNFSNFDGLNNLEILKGDLSIRSNDFLKNITGLSKIQKLEKSIFIEGNPLLSSLQGVENINQSMEGYISIQSNTALTNLSPLSNLLYVSNDIYITGNGNITNLDGLQNLQATGGSLVIGDESNLSSVGLNNFQSVNSLRLINIGKITEINFENLTVVRGNISIQSNNILTNINGFENITGEISEGLGLFIINNPLLTNIESLQNLTTLEELKISKNIMLKEINFNKLLNVQEIELNENDNLINIQMGNLESVTDNFEIIANPLLTDYCSLASYASIALTEQKEITTEGNLYNPTTEMISTREECRL
;
A
#
# COMPACT_ATOMS: atom_id res chain seq x y z
N MET A 1 -1.42 45.35 -0.26
CA MET A 1 -0.84 46.58 -0.86
C MET A 1 -1.41 46.74 -2.26
N LYS A 2 -2.06 47.87 -2.53
CA LYS A 2 -2.57 48.30 -3.85
C LYS A 2 -1.42 48.69 -4.78
N THR A 3 -1.53 48.36 -6.07
CA THR A 3 -1.01 49.08 -7.27
C THR A 3 -1.41 48.22 -8.49
N GLY A 4 -2.15 48.60 -9.53
CA GLY A 4 -2.62 49.89 -10.03
C GLY A 4 -1.72 50.42 -11.15
N HIS A 5 -1.84 49.97 -12.41
CA HIS A 5 -1.21 50.55 -13.62
C HIS A 5 -2.20 50.40 -14.82
N THR A 6 -2.89 51.44 -15.27
CA THR A 6 -2.53 52.48 -16.28
C THR A 6 -2.65 52.00 -17.74
N PHE A 7 -3.75 52.40 -18.36
CA PHE A 7 -4.08 52.29 -19.79
C PHE A 7 -3.29 53.31 -20.63
N ILE A 8 -2.80 52.89 -21.80
CA ILE A 8 -2.24 53.76 -22.84
C ILE A 8 -3.24 53.84 -24.00
N ILE A 9 -3.71 55.05 -24.29
CA ILE A 9 -4.56 55.40 -25.42
C ILE A 9 -3.66 55.91 -26.55
N ILE A 10 -3.78 55.33 -27.75
CA ILE A 10 -3.20 55.87 -28.98
C ILE A 10 -4.29 56.61 -29.76
N LEU A 11 -3.98 57.86 -30.05
CA LEU A 11 -4.76 58.87 -30.77
C LEU A 11 -4.45 58.79 -32.27
N ALA A 12 -5.46 58.83 -33.13
CA ALA A 12 -5.31 59.21 -34.54
C ALA A 12 -6.50 60.10 -34.97
N LEU A 13 -6.21 61.39 -35.19
CA LEU A 13 -7.04 62.35 -35.93
C LEU A 13 -6.94 62.04 -37.44
N PHE A 14 -7.89 62.33 -38.33
CA PHE A 14 -8.43 63.62 -38.82
C PHE A 14 -9.40 63.24 -39.98
N LEU A 15 -10.58 63.83 -40.23
CA LEU A 15 -10.84 65.19 -40.75
C LEU A 15 -12.35 65.42 -40.84
N ILE A 16 -12.76 66.67 -40.59
CA ILE A 16 -14.10 67.23 -40.77
C ILE A 16 -14.26 67.71 -42.21
N GLY A 17 -15.44 67.48 -42.80
CA GLY A 17 -15.95 68.19 -43.97
C GLY A 17 -17.48 68.29 -43.90
N CYS A 18 -18.00 69.51 -43.74
CA CYS A 18 -19.44 69.81 -43.68
C CYS A 18 -20.04 70.00 -45.07
N SER A 19 -21.27 69.52 -45.29
CA SER A 19 -22.34 70.29 -45.94
C SER A 19 -23.70 69.79 -45.46
N ASN A 20 -24.53 70.72 -45.01
CA ASN A 20 -25.94 70.49 -44.67
C ASN A 20 -26.75 70.15 -45.92
N ASP A 21 -27.72 69.25 -45.80
CA ASP A 21 -29.14 69.57 -45.97
C ASP A 21 -30.01 68.31 -45.69
N ASP A 22 -31.08 68.56 -44.94
CA ASP A 22 -32.32 67.79 -44.76
C ASP A 22 -32.35 66.31 -45.19
N GLU A 23 -32.37 65.42 -44.20
CA GLU A 23 -33.58 64.66 -43.86
C GLU A 23 -33.32 63.93 -42.53
N THR A 24 -34.03 64.32 -41.48
CA THR A 24 -34.15 63.51 -40.27
C THR A 24 -34.91 62.24 -40.60
N ILE A 25 -34.19 61.21 -41.02
CA ILE A 25 -34.68 59.84 -40.93
C ILE A 25 -34.53 59.44 -39.46
N ILE A 26 -35.61 59.62 -38.70
CA ILE A 26 -35.79 58.87 -37.46
C ILE A 26 -35.97 57.42 -37.92
N ASN A 27 -34.87 56.68 -38.01
CA ASN A 27 -34.94 55.23 -37.86
C ASN A 27 -35.32 55.01 -36.40
N THR A 28 -36.62 55.01 -36.11
CA THR A 28 -37.13 54.07 -35.14
C THR A 28 -36.82 52.71 -35.72
N GLU A 29 -35.63 52.17 -35.44
CA GLU A 29 -35.53 50.73 -35.30
C GLU A 29 -36.67 50.38 -34.35
N GLN A 30 -37.68 49.69 -34.87
CA GLN A 30 -38.59 48.98 -34.00
C GLN A 30 -37.66 48.12 -33.15
N GLU A 31 -37.50 48.46 -31.88
CA GLU A 31 -37.10 47.48 -30.88
C GLU A 31 -38.08 46.34 -31.08
N GLY A 32 -37.60 45.27 -31.74
CA GLY A 32 -38.30 44.01 -31.72
C GLY A 32 -38.51 43.73 -30.24
N THR A 33 -39.76 43.56 -29.83
CA THR A 33 -40.05 43.16 -28.46
C THR A 33 -39.33 41.83 -28.24
N ASN A 34 -38.32 41.81 -27.39
CA ASN A 34 -37.60 40.59 -27.07
C ASN A 34 -38.59 39.49 -26.66
N THR A 35 -38.42 38.31 -27.24
CA THR A 35 -39.25 37.14 -27.01
C THR A 35 -38.53 36.20 -26.06
N ALA A 36 -39.25 35.65 -25.09
CA ALA A 36 -38.66 34.64 -24.22
C ALA A 36 -38.12 33.44 -25.03
N PRO A 37 -37.07 32.76 -24.52
CA PRO A 37 -36.53 31.57 -25.17
C PRO A 37 -37.60 30.49 -25.38
N LEU A 38 -37.42 29.63 -26.38
CA LEU A 38 -38.23 28.42 -26.51
C LEU A 38 -37.88 27.42 -25.41
N GLU A 39 -38.81 26.53 -25.08
CA GLU A 39 -38.55 25.44 -24.12
C GLU A 39 -37.38 24.58 -24.60
N ALA A 40 -36.39 24.35 -23.73
CA ALA A 40 -35.22 23.55 -24.10
C ALA A 40 -35.64 22.10 -24.43
N LYS A 41 -35.19 21.61 -25.57
CA LYS A 41 -35.42 20.22 -25.98
C LYS A 41 -34.45 19.30 -25.27
N LEU A 42 -34.96 18.46 -24.37
CA LEU A 42 -34.13 17.46 -23.67
C LEU A 42 -33.71 16.33 -24.62
N LEU A 43 -32.41 16.14 -24.79
CA LEU A 43 -31.82 15.15 -25.70
C LEU A 43 -31.49 13.84 -24.97
N GLY A 44 -31.12 13.88 -23.70
CA GLY A 44 -30.84 12.68 -22.92
C GLY A 44 -30.31 12.97 -21.51
N PRO A 45 -30.53 12.07 -20.53
CA PRO A 45 -31.38 10.88 -20.59
C PRO A 45 -32.85 11.22 -20.84
N ILE A 46 -33.49 10.48 -21.76
CA ILE A 46 -34.90 10.67 -22.11
C ILE A 46 -35.82 10.16 -20.99
N ASN A 47 -37.07 10.61 -20.99
CA ASN A 47 -38.05 10.16 -19.99
C ASN A 47 -38.24 8.63 -20.03
N GLY A 48 -38.12 7.98 -18.88
CA GLY A 48 -38.16 6.53 -18.72
C GLY A 48 -36.87 5.79 -19.08
N ALA A 49 -35.76 6.49 -19.36
CA ALA A 49 -34.49 5.83 -19.66
C ALA A 49 -33.98 5.00 -18.47
N GLU A 50 -33.36 3.86 -18.77
CA GLU A 50 -32.60 3.05 -17.83
C GLU A 50 -31.10 3.34 -18.06
N VAL A 51 -30.42 3.87 -17.06
CA VAL A 51 -29.02 4.31 -17.13
C VAL A 51 -28.19 3.54 -16.12
N GLN A 52 -27.03 3.05 -16.54
CA GLN A 52 -26.20 2.19 -15.70
C GLN A 52 -25.19 3.00 -14.88
N GLN A 53 -25.09 2.74 -13.56
CA GLN A 53 -24.41 3.63 -12.59
C GLN A 53 -22.92 3.90 -12.85
N PHE A 54 -22.17 2.95 -13.41
CA PHE A 54 -20.73 3.13 -13.62
C PHE A 54 -20.39 4.11 -14.74
N LEU A 55 -21.38 4.58 -15.49
CA LEU A 55 -21.22 5.62 -16.48
C LEU A 55 -21.49 6.98 -15.83
N ASN A 56 -20.58 7.92 -16.03
CA ASN A 56 -20.89 9.33 -15.83
C ASN A 56 -22.17 9.66 -16.62
N ILE A 57 -23.15 10.26 -15.96
CA ILE A 57 -24.46 10.52 -16.56
C ILE A 57 -24.45 11.94 -17.12
N THR A 58 -24.42 12.07 -18.43
CA THR A 58 -24.47 13.36 -19.12
C THR A 58 -25.91 13.72 -19.45
N LEU A 59 -26.41 14.78 -18.81
CA LEU A 59 -27.62 15.49 -19.20
C LEU A 59 -27.30 16.35 -20.43
N SER A 60 -28.14 16.33 -21.45
CA SER A 60 -27.93 17.07 -22.70
C SER A 60 -29.25 17.63 -23.21
N TRP A 61 -29.23 18.87 -23.69
CA TRP A 61 -30.42 19.57 -24.18
C TRP A 61 -30.07 20.43 -25.39
N LYS A 62 -31.06 21.11 -25.97
CA LYS A 62 -30.88 22.13 -27.00
C LYS A 62 -31.79 23.31 -26.69
N GLY A 63 -31.21 24.48 -26.48
CA GLY A 63 -31.96 25.73 -26.37
C GLY A 63 -32.03 26.45 -27.71
N GLU A 64 -33.13 27.14 -27.95
CA GLU A 64 -33.34 28.00 -29.11
C GLU A 64 -34.06 29.27 -28.65
N ASP A 65 -33.63 30.39 -29.19
CA ASP A 65 -34.23 31.69 -28.92
C ASP A 65 -34.77 32.29 -30.23
N PRO A 66 -36.04 32.79 -30.27
CA PRO A 66 -36.62 33.35 -31.49
C PRO A 66 -35.86 34.56 -32.04
N ASP A 67 -35.25 35.34 -31.16
CA ASP A 67 -34.45 36.53 -31.46
C ASP A 67 -32.96 36.18 -31.62
N ASN A 68 -32.62 34.89 -31.47
CA ASN A 68 -31.28 34.33 -31.58
C ASN A 68 -30.31 34.92 -30.54
N ASP A 69 -30.85 35.26 -29.36
CA ASP A 69 -30.07 35.69 -28.22
C ASP A 69 -29.24 34.54 -27.60
N PRO A 70 -28.06 34.84 -27.02
CA PRO A 70 -27.27 33.85 -26.31
C PRO A 70 -27.98 33.42 -25.02
N LEU A 71 -28.10 32.11 -24.83
CA LEU A 71 -28.80 31.52 -23.68
C LEU A 71 -27.84 31.06 -22.59
N THR A 72 -28.30 31.17 -21.35
CA THR A 72 -27.73 30.48 -20.19
C THR A 72 -28.74 29.50 -19.62
N TYR A 73 -28.25 28.48 -18.91
CA TYR A 73 -29.08 27.38 -18.43
C TYR A 73 -28.89 27.13 -16.93
N ASP A 74 -30.00 26.92 -16.23
CA ASP A 74 -29.98 26.28 -14.91
C ASP A 74 -30.49 24.84 -15.05
N ILE A 75 -29.82 23.92 -14.38
CA ILE A 75 -30.22 22.51 -14.35
C ILE A 75 -30.78 22.20 -12.98
N LEU A 76 -31.99 21.65 -12.95
CA LEU A 76 -32.64 21.23 -11.72
C LEU A 76 -32.74 19.70 -11.72
N LEU A 77 -32.53 19.09 -10.57
CA LEU A 77 -32.51 17.65 -10.36
C LEU A 77 -33.21 17.27 -9.05
N GLY A 78 -33.87 16.11 -8.99
CA GLY A 78 -34.51 15.65 -7.77
C GLY A 78 -35.00 14.21 -7.84
N LYS A 79 -35.28 13.61 -6.68
CA LYS A 79 -35.79 12.22 -6.57
C LYS A 79 -37.30 12.11 -6.81
N ARG A 80 -37.98 13.25 -6.97
CA ARG A 80 -39.41 13.34 -7.26
C ARG A 80 -39.63 14.45 -8.28
N SER A 81 -40.49 14.20 -9.27
CA SER A 81 -40.79 15.16 -10.34
C SER A 81 -41.36 16.50 -9.85
N ASN A 82 -41.96 16.54 -8.66
CA ASN A 82 -42.52 17.76 -8.07
C ASN A 82 -41.60 18.42 -7.02
N GLN A 83 -40.39 17.90 -6.81
CA GLN A 83 -39.41 18.41 -5.84
C GLN A 83 -38.03 18.38 -6.48
N LEU A 84 -37.75 19.34 -7.37
CA LEU A 84 -36.45 19.51 -8.02
C LEU A 84 -35.68 20.65 -7.34
N GLU A 85 -34.39 20.44 -7.11
CA GLU A 85 -33.46 21.43 -6.58
C GLU A 85 -32.47 21.84 -7.67
N VAL A 86 -31.98 23.07 -7.59
CA VAL A 86 -30.97 23.56 -8.52
C VAL A 86 -29.66 22.80 -8.31
N LEU A 87 -29.18 22.16 -9.37
CA LEU A 87 -27.90 21.46 -9.42
C LEU A 87 -26.77 22.40 -9.86
N VAL A 88 -27.01 23.21 -10.90
CA VAL A 88 -26.05 24.19 -11.44
C VAL A 88 -26.84 25.33 -12.10
N GLU A 89 -26.29 26.55 -12.08
CA GLU A 89 -26.93 27.74 -12.66
C GLU A 89 -26.01 28.46 -13.66
N GLY A 90 -26.62 29.14 -14.62
CA GLY A 90 -25.93 30.09 -15.50
C GLY A 90 -24.87 29.48 -16.42
N ILE A 91 -24.98 28.19 -16.76
CA ILE A 91 -24.04 27.56 -17.69
C ILE A 91 -24.41 27.87 -19.14
N GLU A 92 -23.42 28.04 -20.01
CA GLU A 92 -23.63 28.28 -21.44
C GLU A 92 -23.63 26.98 -22.26
N GLN A 93 -23.11 25.89 -21.67
CA GLN A 93 -23.03 24.58 -22.32
C GLN A 93 -24.41 23.95 -22.39
N GLU A 94 -24.68 23.23 -23.47
CA GLU A 94 -25.92 22.46 -23.67
C GLU A 94 -25.81 21.01 -23.11
N SER A 95 -24.90 20.81 -22.17
CA SER A 95 -24.71 19.52 -21.49
C SER A 95 -24.10 19.68 -20.10
N TYR A 96 -24.40 18.74 -19.21
CA TYR A 96 -23.85 18.68 -17.85
C TYR A 96 -23.66 17.23 -17.41
N THR A 97 -22.48 16.89 -16.90
CA THR A 97 -22.13 15.52 -16.50
C THR A 97 -22.17 15.35 -14.99
N ILE A 98 -22.81 14.27 -14.54
CA ILE A 98 -23.03 13.95 -13.12
C ILE A 98 -22.31 12.64 -12.79
N ASP A 99 -21.60 12.62 -11.67
CA ASP A 99 -20.78 11.49 -11.19
C ASP A 99 -21.17 10.96 -9.79
N PHE A 100 -22.16 11.56 -9.12
CA PHE A 100 -22.51 11.23 -7.73
C PHE A 100 -23.88 10.52 -7.56
N LEU A 101 -24.52 10.07 -8.64
CA LEU A 101 -25.87 9.50 -8.56
C LEU A 101 -25.85 8.04 -8.04
N THR A 102 -26.89 7.69 -7.28
CA THR A 102 -27.02 6.39 -6.60
C THR A 102 -27.97 5.45 -7.34
N THR A 103 -27.71 4.14 -7.30
CA THR A 103 -28.57 3.12 -7.93
C THR A 103 -29.85 2.82 -7.18
N GLY A 104 -30.83 2.33 -7.92
CA GLY A 104 -32.17 2.06 -7.40
C GLY A 104 -33.02 3.32 -7.25
N GLU A 105 -32.53 4.47 -7.71
CA GLU A 105 -33.24 5.74 -7.67
C GLU A 105 -33.72 6.14 -9.07
N THR A 106 -34.93 6.69 -9.13
CA THR A 106 -35.40 7.47 -10.28
C THR A 106 -35.01 8.91 -10.06
N ILE A 107 -34.26 9.47 -11.01
CA ILE A 107 -33.81 10.85 -11.00
C ILE A 107 -34.60 11.64 -12.03
N TYR A 108 -35.19 12.75 -11.60
CA TYR A 108 -35.93 13.67 -12.44
C TYR A 108 -35.09 14.93 -12.66
N TRP A 109 -35.13 15.46 -13.87
CA TRP A 109 -34.39 16.65 -14.23
C TRP A 109 -35.15 17.53 -15.21
N LYS A 110 -34.85 18.83 -15.18
CA LYS A 110 -35.31 19.83 -16.15
C LYS A 110 -34.26 20.91 -16.36
N VAL A 111 -34.44 21.68 -17.43
CA VAL A 111 -33.58 22.80 -17.79
C VAL A 111 -34.41 24.09 -17.80
N ILE A 112 -33.88 25.14 -17.19
CA ILE A 112 -34.42 26.50 -17.32
C ILE A 112 -33.49 27.27 -18.26
N SER A 113 -34.00 27.70 -19.41
CA SER A 113 -33.27 28.59 -20.34
C SER A 113 -33.52 30.03 -19.95
N LYS A 114 -32.49 30.87 -20.00
CA LYS A 114 -32.57 32.31 -19.73
C LYS A 114 -31.88 33.11 -20.83
N ASP A 115 -32.56 34.14 -21.32
CA ASP A 115 -31.96 35.14 -22.21
C ASP A 115 -31.22 36.24 -21.40
N PRO A 116 -30.52 37.17 -22.07
CA PRO A 116 -29.83 38.29 -21.42
C PRO A 116 -30.76 39.31 -20.72
N ASP A 117 -32.02 39.40 -21.12
CA ASP A 117 -33.02 40.31 -20.54
C ASP A 117 -33.75 39.71 -19.33
N GLY A 118 -33.46 38.45 -19.00
CA GLY A 118 -34.00 37.73 -17.85
C GLY A 118 -35.36 37.07 -18.10
N LEU A 119 -35.80 36.96 -19.36
CA LEU A 119 -36.93 36.10 -19.72
C LEU A 119 -36.48 34.64 -19.69
N ILE A 120 -37.41 33.77 -19.30
CA ILE A 120 -37.11 32.36 -19.05
C ILE A 120 -38.11 31.44 -19.76
N SER A 121 -37.66 30.23 -20.04
CA SER A 121 -38.51 29.08 -20.38
C SER A 121 -38.07 27.86 -19.59
N GLU A 122 -39.02 26.98 -19.27
CA GLU A 122 -38.73 25.72 -18.60
C GLU A 122 -38.97 24.56 -19.56
N SER A 123 -38.06 23.59 -19.60
CA SER A 123 -38.30 22.35 -20.33
C SER A 123 -39.37 21.48 -19.64
N ASP A 124 -39.83 20.46 -20.36
CA ASP A 124 -40.44 19.27 -19.75
C ASP A 124 -39.53 18.66 -18.67
N ILE A 125 -40.12 17.84 -17.80
CA ILE A 125 -39.40 17.05 -16.80
C ILE A 125 -39.18 15.64 -17.33
N ASN A 126 -37.91 15.24 -17.49
CA ASN A 126 -37.55 13.86 -17.78
C ASN A 126 -37.17 13.13 -16.49
N GLY A 127 -37.66 11.91 -16.31
CA GLY A 127 -37.19 10.98 -15.29
C GLY A 127 -36.37 9.85 -15.91
N PHE A 128 -35.28 9.42 -15.26
CA PHE A 128 -34.53 8.21 -15.65
C PHE A 128 -34.18 7.38 -14.42
N ASN A 129 -34.12 6.07 -14.59
CA ASN A 129 -33.78 5.11 -13.54
C ASN A 129 -32.30 4.77 -13.62
N ILE A 130 -31.67 4.58 -12.45
CA ILE A 130 -30.27 4.17 -12.37
C ILE A 130 -30.19 2.75 -11.85
N TYR A 131 -29.57 1.85 -12.62
CA TYR A 131 -29.44 0.44 -12.25
C TYR A 131 -27.99 -0.04 -12.18
N GLU A 132 -27.77 -1.09 -11.39
CA GLU A 132 -26.56 -1.92 -11.42
C GLU A 132 -26.87 -3.18 -12.22
N ASN A 133 -25.92 -3.62 -13.05
CA ASN A 133 -25.94 -5.01 -13.49
C ASN A 133 -25.09 -5.82 -12.53
N ILE A 134 -25.73 -6.75 -11.82
CA ILE A 134 -25.15 -7.49 -10.71
C ILE A 134 -24.95 -8.94 -11.13
N PHE A 135 -23.74 -9.46 -10.93
CA PHE A 135 -23.48 -10.89 -10.95
C PHE A 135 -23.44 -11.41 -9.51
N GLU A 136 -24.22 -12.44 -9.20
CA GLU A 136 -24.23 -13.12 -7.90
C GLU A 136 -23.41 -14.41 -7.97
N GLY A 137 -22.50 -14.58 -7.01
CA GLY A 137 -21.53 -15.66 -6.96
C GLY A 137 -20.16 -15.27 -7.52
N ASP A 138 -19.25 -16.23 -7.54
CA ASP A 138 -17.88 -16.02 -8.00
C ASP A 138 -17.82 -16.02 -9.53
N TYR A 139 -17.15 -15.01 -10.11
CA TYR A 139 -16.98 -14.88 -11.55
C TYR A 139 -15.53 -15.25 -11.93
N THR A 140 -15.37 -16.04 -12.99
CA THR A 140 -14.05 -16.44 -13.49
C THR A 140 -13.87 -16.07 -14.96
N ILE A 141 -12.74 -15.45 -15.28
CA ILE A 141 -12.27 -15.14 -16.63
C ILE A 141 -11.02 -15.97 -16.88
N THR A 142 -11.07 -16.92 -17.81
CA THR A 142 -9.94 -17.82 -18.14
C THR A 142 -9.39 -17.64 -19.54
N SER A 143 -10.00 -16.76 -20.33
CA SER A 143 -9.72 -16.57 -21.75
C SER A 143 -10.11 -15.16 -22.21
N ASN A 144 -9.69 -14.80 -23.43
CA ASN A 144 -10.13 -13.55 -24.05
C ASN A 144 -11.63 -13.56 -24.36
N GLU A 145 -12.21 -14.73 -24.65
CA GLU A 145 -13.66 -14.88 -24.89
C GLU A 145 -14.47 -14.63 -23.61
N ASP A 146 -14.02 -15.13 -22.46
CA ASP A 146 -14.66 -14.85 -21.16
C ASP A 146 -14.62 -13.36 -20.82
N LEU A 147 -13.52 -12.69 -21.19
CA LEU A 147 -13.34 -11.25 -20.99
C LEU A 147 -14.28 -10.43 -21.88
N GLU A 148 -14.42 -10.81 -23.15
CA GLU A 148 -15.39 -10.22 -24.08
C GLU A 148 -16.84 -10.48 -23.61
N SER A 149 -17.11 -11.68 -23.11
CA SER A 149 -18.40 -12.03 -22.49
C SER A 149 -18.70 -11.17 -21.27
N PHE A 150 -17.72 -10.93 -20.40
CA PHE A 150 -17.87 -10.02 -19.26
C PHE A 150 -18.26 -8.62 -19.71
N ALA A 151 -17.54 -8.07 -20.71
CA ALA A 151 -17.84 -6.75 -21.28
C ALA A 151 -19.23 -6.68 -21.92
N ALA A 152 -19.63 -7.73 -22.64
CA ALA A 152 -20.93 -7.80 -23.31
C ALA A 152 -22.10 -7.87 -22.32
N ASN A 153 -21.90 -8.52 -21.17
CA ASN A 153 -22.88 -8.50 -20.09
C ASN A 153 -22.90 -7.12 -19.39
N GLY A 154 -21.77 -6.41 -19.36
CA GLY A 154 -21.70 -5.08 -18.75
C GLY A 154 -21.94 -5.13 -17.24
N TYR A 155 -21.38 -6.13 -16.55
CA TYR A 155 -21.49 -6.22 -15.10
C TYR A 155 -20.80 -5.04 -14.42
N THR A 156 -21.47 -4.54 -13.39
CA THR A 156 -21.08 -3.33 -12.63
C THR A 156 -20.67 -3.66 -11.22
N LYS A 157 -21.22 -4.77 -10.74
CA LYS A 157 -21.05 -5.29 -9.41
C LYS A 157 -20.97 -6.81 -9.46
N ILE A 158 -20.04 -7.38 -8.71
CA ILE A 158 -19.99 -8.80 -8.42
C ILE A 158 -20.18 -8.99 -6.91
N ILE A 159 -21.14 -9.84 -6.54
CA ILE A 159 -21.36 -10.32 -5.17
C ILE A 159 -20.69 -11.69 -5.05
N GLY A 160 -19.40 -11.69 -4.79
CA GLY A 160 -18.53 -12.85 -4.83
C GLY A 160 -17.12 -12.44 -5.25
N ASP A 161 -16.26 -13.43 -5.48
CA ASP A 161 -14.89 -13.20 -5.94
C ASP A 161 -14.82 -13.03 -7.45
N LEU A 162 -13.82 -12.27 -7.93
CA LEU A 162 -13.47 -12.19 -9.35
C LEU A 162 -12.08 -12.81 -9.56
N SER A 163 -12.02 -13.89 -10.33
CA SER A 163 -10.77 -14.56 -10.71
C SER A 163 -10.46 -14.37 -12.20
N ILE A 164 -9.32 -13.78 -12.52
CA ILE A 164 -8.83 -13.57 -13.88
C ILE A 164 -7.53 -14.36 -14.04
N ALA A 165 -7.52 -15.31 -14.96
CA ALA A 165 -6.37 -16.16 -15.21
C ALA A 165 -6.16 -16.46 -16.70
N ASN A 166 -4.91 -16.68 -17.12
CA ASN A 166 -4.57 -17.19 -18.47
C ASN A 166 -5.08 -16.31 -19.65
N VAL A 167 -5.37 -15.03 -19.39
CA VAL A 167 -5.79 -14.07 -20.42
C VAL A 167 -4.59 -13.64 -21.25
N THR A 168 -4.65 -13.84 -22.56
CA THR A 168 -3.51 -13.59 -23.46
C THR A 168 -3.52 -12.21 -24.10
N LYS A 169 -4.64 -11.48 -23.99
CA LYS A 169 -4.77 -10.10 -24.42
C LYS A 169 -3.88 -9.19 -23.56
N SER A 170 -3.09 -8.31 -24.19
CA SER A 170 -2.11 -7.48 -23.47
C SER A 170 -2.70 -6.24 -22.82
N GLU A 171 -3.78 -5.69 -23.40
CA GLU A 171 -4.47 -4.50 -22.92
C GLU A 171 -5.96 -4.67 -23.15
N SER A 172 -6.78 -4.28 -22.19
CA SER A 172 -8.22 -4.39 -22.33
C SER A 172 -8.99 -3.36 -21.51
N ASN A 173 -10.01 -2.78 -22.15
CA ASN A 173 -11.04 -1.95 -21.51
C ASN A 173 -12.31 -2.76 -21.20
N ASP A 174 -12.25 -4.08 -21.32
CA ASP A 174 -13.41 -4.98 -21.21
C ASP A 174 -13.94 -5.06 -19.76
N LEU A 175 -13.11 -4.71 -18.77
CA LEU A 175 -13.48 -4.67 -17.35
C LEU A 175 -14.01 -3.29 -16.90
N LYS A 176 -14.04 -2.28 -17.79
CA LYS A 176 -14.26 -0.86 -17.42
C LYS A 176 -15.60 -0.60 -16.74
N THR A 177 -16.55 -1.52 -16.90
CA THR A 177 -17.89 -1.41 -16.34
C THR A 177 -17.93 -1.78 -14.86
N LEU A 178 -16.96 -2.56 -14.39
CA LEU A 178 -16.90 -3.02 -13.01
C LEU A 178 -16.52 -1.87 -12.08
N ASN A 179 -17.41 -1.58 -11.13
CA ASN A 179 -17.22 -0.55 -10.12
C ASN A 179 -17.12 -1.12 -8.71
N LYS A 180 -17.77 -2.26 -8.44
CA LYS A 180 -17.87 -2.86 -7.10
C LYS A 180 -17.59 -4.36 -7.12
N LEU A 181 -16.72 -4.81 -6.21
CA LEU A 181 -16.45 -6.22 -5.95
C LEU A 181 -16.64 -6.48 -4.45
N GLU A 182 -17.69 -7.22 -4.09
CA GLU A 182 -17.97 -7.54 -2.69
C GLU A 182 -17.13 -8.69 -2.13
N GLY A 183 -16.40 -9.40 -2.98
CA GLY A 183 -15.38 -10.38 -2.61
C GLY A 183 -13.97 -9.91 -2.96
N SER A 184 -13.11 -10.87 -3.27
CA SER A 184 -11.69 -10.72 -3.55
C SER A 184 -11.40 -10.63 -5.04
N LEU A 185 -10.34 -9.92 -5.41
CA LEU A 185 -9.84 -9.81 -6.77
C LEU A 185 -8.57 -10.65 -6.92
N PHE A 186 -8.64 -11.70 -7.75
CA PHE A 186 -7.50 -12.53 -8.10
C PHE A 186 -7.14 -12.33 -9.57
N ILE A 187 -5.92 -11.87 -9.86
CA ILE A 187 -5.39 -11.71 -11.21
C ILE A 187 -4.08 -12.47 -11.29
N LYS A 188 -4.02 -13.53 -12.11
CA LYS A 188 -2.80 -14.31 -12.26
C LYS A 188 -2.53 -14.80 -13.67
N ASP A 189 -1.27 -15.05 -13.99
CA ASP A 189 -0.89 -15.70 -15.27
C ASP A 189 -1.51 -14.99 -16.50
N THR A 190 -1.60 -13.65 -16.47
CA THR A 190 -2.15 -12.85 -17.57
C THR A 190 -1.05 -12.12 -18.35
N ASN A 191 -1.36 -11.77 -19.60
CA ASN A 191 -0.50 -10.92 -20.43
C ASN A 191 -0.76 -9.41 -20.25
N PHE A 192 -1.59 -9.01 -19.28
CA PHE A 192 -1.91 -7.61 -19.05
C PHE A 192 -0.65 -6.79 -18.78
N SER A 193 -0.48 -5.69 -19.52
CA SER A 193 0.61 -4.74 -19.31
C SER A 193 0.31 -3.75 -18.19
N ASN A 194 -0.98 -3.52 -17.91
CA ASN A 194 -1.51 -2.65 -16.87
C ASN A 194 -2.96 -3.07 -16.52
N PHE A 195 -3.59 -2.34 -15.60
CA PHE A 195 -4.99 -2.54 -15.21
C PHE A 195 -5.92 -1.38 -15.61
N ASP A 196 -5.68 -0.71 -16.73
CA ASP A 196 -6.51 0.44 -17.16
C ASP A 196 -7.99 0.06 -17.32
N GLY A 197 -8.29 -1.19 -17.65
CA GLY A 197 -9.65 -1.73 -17.67
C GLY A 197 -10.34 -1.76 -16.30
N LEU A 198 -9.62 -1.61 -15.19
CA LEU A 198 -10.18 -1.58 -13.82
C LEU A 198 -10.22 -0.16 -13.23
N ASN A 199 -9.96 0.88 -14.03
CA ASN A 199 -9.91 2.29 -13.60
C ASN A 199 -11.21 2.88 -13.04
N ASN A 200 -12.28 2.10 -12.96
CA ASN A 200 -13.55 2.45 -12.33
C ASN A 200 -13.87 1.61 -11.09
N LEU A 201 -13.03 0.64 -10.72
CA LEU A 201 -13.22 -0.16 -9.52
C LEU A 201 -12.98 0.70 -8.27
N GLU A 202 -14.06 0.98 -7.54
CA GLU A 202 -14.04 1.81 -6.34
C GLU A 202 -14.13 0.99 -5.05
N ILE A 203 -14.88 -0.12 -5.09
CA ILE A 203 -15.10 -0.96 -3.92
C ILE A 203 -14.47 -2.32 -4.16
N LEU A 204 -13.53 -2.68 -3.30
CA LEU A 204 -13.00 -4.03 -3.15
C LEU A 204 -13.09 -4.40 -1.66
N LYS A 205 -13.99 -5.34 -1.31
CA LYS A 205 -14.20 -5.73 0.10
C LYS A 205 -13.29 -6.86 0.57
N GLY A 206 -12.82 -7.69 -0.36
CA GLY A 206 -11.96 -8.85 -0.11
C GLY A 206 -10.48 -8.59 -0.34
N ASP A 207 -9.73 -9.67 -0.55
CA ASP A 207 -8.30 -9.63 -0.79
C ASP A 207 -7.98 -9.09 -2.20
N LEU A 208 -6.81 -8.48 -2.35
CA LEU A 208 -6.21 -8.15 -3.64
C LEU A 208 -5.03 -9.10 -3.90
N SER A 209 -5.10 -9.92 -4.93
CA SER A 209 -4.06 -10.89 -5.29
C SER A 209 -3.66 -10.75 -6.75
N ILE A 210 -2.46 -10.24 -7.01
CA ILE A 210 -1.86 -10.03 -8.32
C ILE A 210 -0.58 -10.89 -8.40
N ARG A 211 -0.67 -12.02 -9.10
CA ARG A 211 0.38 -13.05 -9.06
C ARG A 211 0.86 -13.49 -10.45
N SER A 212 2.17 -13.67 -10.65
CA SER A 212 2.70 -14.31 -11.87
C SER A 212 2.27 -13.62 -13.18
N ASN A 213 2.19 -12.28 -13.21
CA ASN A 213 1.89 -11.54 -14.43
C ASN A 213 3.18 -10.98 -15.04
N ASP A 214 3.83 -11.79 -15.88
CA ASP A 214 5.16 -11.52 -16.45
C ASP A 214 5.26 -10.21 -17.25
N PHE A 215 4.13 -9.74 -17.80
CA PHE A 215 4.07 -8.54 -18.63
C PHE A 215 3.59 -7.29 -17.90
N LEU A 216 3.15 -7.42 -16.64
CA LEU A 216 2.53 -6.34 -15.87
C LEU A 216 3.57 -5.31 -15.46
N LYS A 217 3.40 -4.07 -15.93
CA LYS A 217 4.33 -2.95 -15.69
C LYS A 217 3.86 -2.01 -14.57
N ASN A 218 2.55 -1.85 -14.43
CA ASN A 218 1.95 -0.98 -13.43
C ASN A 218 0.53 -1.44 -13.06
N ILE A 219 0.05 -0.99 -11.90
CA ILE A 219 -1.29 -1.32 -11.37
C ILE A 219 -2.14 -0.05 -11.16
N THR A 220 -1.82 1.04 -11.86
CA THR A 220 -2.42 2.37 -11.62
C THR A 220 -3.93 2.42 -11.86
N GLY A 221 -4.45 1.50 -12.66
CA GLY A 221 -5.89 1.32 -12.82
C GLY A 221 -6.64 0.94 -11.54
N LEU A 222 -5.95 0.55 -10.46
CA LEU A 222 -6.57 0.29 -9.15
C LEU A 222 -6.69 1.54 -8.25
N SER A 223 -6.18 2.69 -8.70
CA SER A 223 -6.10 3.92 -7.88
C SER A 223 -7.43 4.50 -7.42
N LYS A 224 -8.56 4.10 -8.04
CA LYS A 224 -9.90 4.50 -7.60
C LYS A 224 -10.47 3.66 -6.46
N ILE A 225 -9.83 2.54 -6.10
CA ILE A 225 -10.28 1.74 -4.97
C ILE A 225 -10.20 2.61 -3.73
N GLN A 226 -11.34 2.86 -3.09
CA GLN A 226 -11.47 3.83 -2.01
C GLN A 226 -10.72 3.38 -0.74
N LYS A 227 -10.64 2.07 -0.52
CA LYS A 227 -10.02 1.47 0.65
C LYS A 227 -9.61 0.04 0.40
N LEU A 228 -8.38 -0.32 0.81
CA LEU A 228 -7.92 -1.70 0.88
C LEU A 228 -7.73 -2.07 2.35
N GLU A 229 -8.49 -3.05 2.86
CA GLU A 229 -8.48 -3.43 4.30
C GLU A 229 -8.01 -4.87 4.56
N LYS A 230 -8.15 -5.74 3.56
CA LYS A 230 -7.85 -7.18 3.67
C LYS A 230 -6.43 -7.49 3.22
N SER A 231 -6.15 -8.70 2.76
CA SER A 231 -4.79 -9.07 2.37
C SER A 231 -4.42 -8.52 0.99
N ILE A 232 -3.16 -8.14 0.83
CA ILE A 232 -2.58 -7.72 -0.45
C ILE A 232 -1.44 -8.67 -0.79
N PHE A 233 -1.57 -9.36 -1.91
CA PHE A 233 -0.54 -10.22 -2.49
C PHE A 233 -0.14 -9.66 -3.86
N ILE A 234 1.09 -9.18 -3.99
CA ILE A 234 1.67 -8.70 -5.24
C ILE A 234 2.96 -9.50 -5.43
N GLU A 235 2.87 -10.62 -6.15
CA GLU A 235 3.93 -11.61 -6.17
C GLU A 235 4.30 -12.04 -7.59
N GLY A 236 5.59 -12.13 -7.90
CA GLY A 236 6.04 -12.66 -9.19
C GLY A 236 5.60 -11.81 -10.39
N ASN A 237 5.63 -10.49 -10.28
CA ASN A 237 5.37 -9.58 -11.40
C ASN A 237 6.69 -8.88 -11.77
N PRO A 238 7.59 -9.54 -12.54
CA PRO A 238 8.98 -9.10 -12.70
C PRO A 238 9.14 -7.74 -13.39
N LEU A 239 8.16 -7.28 -14.16
CA LEU A 239 8.17 -5.96 -14.81
C LEU A 239 7.48 -4.84 -14.02
N LEU A 240 6.85 -5.17 -12.88
CA LEU A 240 6.14 -4.20 -12.06
C LEU A 240 7.15 -3.31 -11.34
N SER A 241 7.18 -2.03 -11.71
CA SER A 241 8.20 -1.09 -11.23
C SER A 241 7.76 -0.19 -10.06
N SER A 242 6.45 -0.16 -9.79
CA SER A 242 5.82 0.67 -8.76
C SER A 242 4.54 0.03 -8.25
N LEU A 243 4.21 0.29 -6.98
CA LEU A 243 2.92 -0.07 -6.37
C LEU A 243 1.85 1.02 -6.54
N GLN A 244 2.09 2.02 -7.41
CA GLN A 244 1.10 3.06 -7.68
C GLN A 244 -0.21 2.42 -8.17
N GLY A 245 -1.31 2.69 -7.48
CA GLY A 245 -2.60 1.97 -7.56
C GLY A 245 -3.09 1.41 -6.22
N VAL A 246 -2.24 1.27 -5.20
CA VAL A 246 -2.63 0.82 -3.84
C VAL A 246 -2.43 1.89 -2.75
N GLU A 247 -2.44 3.16 -3.10
CA GLU A 247 -2.21 4.29 -2.18
C GLU A 247 -3.30 4.42 -1.10
N ASN A 248 -4.51 3.94 -1.40
CA ASN A 248 -5.65 3.94 -0.49
C ASN A 248 -5.66 2.71 0.45
N ILE A 249 -4.47 2.15 0.71
CA ILE A 249 -4.29 1.15 1.76
C ILE A 249 -4.73 1.72 3.11
N ASN A 250 -5.51 0.94 3.86
CA ASN A 250 -5.97 1.37 5.17
C ASN A 250 -4.80 1.48 6.14
N GLN A 251 -4.86 2.44 7.06
CA GLN A 251 -3.82 2.62 8.07
C GLN A 251 -3.67 1.39 8.98
N SER A 252 -4.77 0.66 9.20
CA SER A 252 -4.80 -0.59 9.96
C SER A 252 -5.35 -1.70 9.07
N MET A 253 -4.46 -2.58 8.59
CA MET A 253 -4.81 -3.71 7.75
C MET A 253 -5.22 -4.92 8.60
N GLU A 254 -6.35 -5.54 8.26
CA GLU A 254 -6.81 -6.77 8.91
C GLU A 254 -6.06 -8.01 8.40
N GLY A 255 -5.56 -7.96 7.16
CA GLY A 255 -4.96 -9.09 6.45
C GLY A 255 -3.44 -9.17 6.54
N TYR A 256 -2.86 -9.79 5.50
CA TYR A 256 -1.43 -9.95 5.26
C TYR A 256 -0.97 -9.00 4.16
N ILE A 257 0.30 -8.59 4.18
CA ILE A 257 0.93 -7.92 3.03
C ILE A 257 2.05 -8.80 2.52
N SER A 258 2.01 -9.14 1.24
CA SER A 258 3.02 -9.97 0.59
C SER A 258 3.44 -9.31 -0.72
N ILE A 259 4.67 -8.82 -0.76
CA ILE A 259 5.28 -8.17 -1.92
C ILE A 259 6.54 -8.96 -2.23
N GLN A 260 6.43 -9.90 -3.17
CA GLN A 260 7.49 -10.87 -3.41
C GLN A 260 7.87 -10.97 -4.88
N SER A 261 9.15 -11.15 -5.18
CA SER A 261 9.63 -11.45 -6.54
C SER A 261 9.19 -10.43 -7.61
N ASN A 262 9.03 -9.15 -7.25
CA ASN A 262 8.78 -8.07 -8.21
C ASN A 262 10.11 -7.37 -8.53
N THR A 263 10.93 -8.00 -9.37
CA THR A 263 12.35 -7.63 -9.52
C THR A 263 12.58 -6.22 -10.07
N ALA A 264 11.62 -5.63 -10.79
CA ALA A 264 11.67 -4.24 -11.25
C ALA A 264 11.22 -3.21 -10.20
N LEU A 265 10.64 -3.62 -9.07
CA LEU A 265 10.08 -2.73 -8.06
C LEU A 265 11.18 -1.93 -7.35
N THR A 266 11.01 -0.62 -7.27
CA THR A 266 12.08 0.29 -6.79
C THR A 266 11.83 0.88 -5.41
N ASN A 267 10.58 1.02 -4.98
CA ASN A 267 10.21 1.61 -3.70
C ASN A 267 8.82 1.16 -3.26
N LEU A 268 8.51 1.44 -1.99
CA LEU A 268 7.24 1.07 -1.33
C LEU A 268 6.37 2.29 -1.00
N SER A 269 6.64 3.47 -1.59
CA SER A 269 6.01 4.74 -1.16
C SER A 269 4.47 4.74 -1.10
N PRO A 270 3.72 3.99 -1.93
CA PRO A 270 2.27 3.87 -1.79
C PRO A 270 1.80 3.26 -0.46
N LEU A 271 2.69 2.60 0.29
CA LEU A 271 2.39 2.02 1.61
C LEU A 271 2.56 3.02 2.77
N SER A 272 2.92 4.28 2.49
CA SER A 272 3.28 5.26 3.51
C SER A 272 2.20 5.60 4.53
N ASN A 273 0.93 5.31 4.24
CA ASN A 273 -0.18 5.49 5.20
C ASN A 273 -0.29 4.35 6.23
N LEU A 274 0.43 3.24 6.04
CA LEU A 274 0.30 2.06 6.86
C LEU A 274 0.89 2.26 8.26
N LEU A 275 0.08 2.04 9.29
CA LEU A 275 0.47 2.10 10.70
C LEU A 275 0.50 0.71 11.35
N TYR A 276 -0.40 -0.18 10.94
CA TYR A 276 -0.54 -1.50 11.54
C TYR A 276 -0.97 -2.56 10.53
N VAL A 277 -0.42 -3.76 10.65
CA VAL A 277 -0.88 -4.97 9.94
C VAL A 277 -1.17 -6.06 10.96
N SER A 278 -2.37 -6.62 10.93
CA SER A 278 -2.78 -7.62 11.93
C SER A 278 -1.99 -8.92 11.82
N ASN A 279 -1.52 -9.28 10.61
CA ASN A 279 -0.74 -10.48 10.38
C ASN A 279 0.68 -10.15 9.86
N ASP A 280 1.22 -10.99 8.98
CA ASP A 280 2.60 -10.87 8.49
C ASP A 280 2.74 -9.84 7.35
N ILE A 281 3.92 -9.25 7.27
CA ILE A 281 4.43 -8.49 6.13
C ILE A 281 5.63 -9.26 5.55
N TYR A 282 5.55 -9.61 4.26
CA TYR A 282 6.64 -10.21 3.50
C TYR A 282 7.09 -9.26 2.40
N ILE A 283 8.37 -8.87 2.45
CA ILE A 283 9.07 -8.14 1.39
C ILE A 283 10.27 -8.98 0.99
N THR A 284 10.12 -9.77 -0.07
CA THR A 284 11.17 -10.71 -0.48
C THR A 284 11.47 -10.70 -1.97
N GLY A 285 12.74 -10.75 -2.34
CA GLY A 285 13.14 -10.92 -3.74
C GLY A 285 12.79 -9.74 -4.65
N ASN A 286 12.63 -8.53 -4.11
CA ASN A 286 12.34 -7.32 -4.89
C ASN A 286 13.64 -6.53 -5.15
N GLY A 287 14.65 -7.19 -5.71
CA GLY A 287 16.05 -6.76 -5.66
C GLY A 287 16.42 -5.33 -6.14
N ASN A 288 15.51 -4.55 -6.71
CA ASN A 288 15.72 -3.12 -7.02
C ASN A 288 15.26 -2.16 -5.91
N ILE A 289 14.62 -2.65 -4.83
CA ILE A 289 14.32 -1.85 -3.65
C ILE A 289 15.63 -1.42 -2.98
N THR A 290 15.75 -0.13 -2.68
CA THR A 290 16.95 0.47 -2.07
C THR A 290 16.73 0.97 -0.65
N ASN A 291 15.46 1.20 -0.25
CA ASN A 291 15.07 1.63 1.08
C ASN A 291 13.64 1.15 1.41
N LEU A 292 13.24 1.32 2.67
CA LEU A 292 11.92 0.99 3.18
C LEU A 292 11.10 2.24 3.53
N ASP A 293 11.34 3.37 2.84
CA ASP A 293 10.75 4.67 3.20
C ASP A 293 9.21 4.63 3.21
N GLY A 294 8.63 3.79 2.35
CA GLY A 294 7.19 3.53 2.31
C GLY A 294 6.62 2.87 3.56
N LEU A 295 7.44 2.34 4.47
CA LEU A 295 7.01 1.72 5.73
C LEU A 295 7.40 2.54 6.96
N GLN A 296 7.96 3.75 6.82
CA GLN A 296 8.49 4.49 7.98
C GLN A 296 7.43 4.87 9.03
N ASN A 297 6.15 4.90 8.65
CA ASN A 297 5.05 5.14 9.58
C ASN A 297 4.52 3.86 10.26
N LEU A 298 4.99 2.68 9.85
CA LEU A 298 4.56 1.41 10.43
C LEU A 298 4.98 1.35 11.90
N GLN A 299 4.00 1.13 12.77
CA GLN A 299 4.17 1.09 14.22
C GLN A 299 4.24 -0.33 14.74
N ALA A 300 3.48 -1.26 14.16
CA ALA A 300 3.50 -2.64 14.60
C ALA A 300 2.96 -3.62 13.55
N THR A 301 3.31 -4.89 13.73
CA THR A 301 2.61 -6.02 13.11
C THR A 301 2.14 -6.99 14.18
N GLY A 302 0.94 -7.54 14.02
CA GLY A 302 0.48 -8.66 14.86
C GLY A 302 1.17 -9.97 14.48
N GLY A 303 1.63 -10.10 13.24
CA GLY A 303 2.49 -11.19 12.77
C GLY A 303 3.95 -10.76 12.60
N SER A 304 4.61 -11.37 11.63
CA SER A 304 6.03 -11.27 11.33
C SER A 304 6.32 -10.15 10.35
N LEU A 305 7.44 -9.46 10.53
CA LEU A 305 8.06 -8.64 9.49
C LEU A 305 9.21 -9.43 8.88
N VAL A 306 9.06 -9.83 7.62
CA VAL A 306 10.06 -10.60 6.87
C VAL A 306 10.60 -9.76 5.73
N ILE A 307 11.89 -9.49 5.77
CA ILE A 307 12.62 -8.76 4.73
C ILE A 307 13.75 -9.66 4.27
N GLY A 308 13.79 -10.00 2.98
CA GLY A 308 14.88 -10.83 2.49
C GLY A 308 15.05 -10.93 1.00
N ASP A 309 16.19 -11.47 0.57
CA ASP A 309 16.56 -11.55 -0.85
C ASP A 309 16.54 -10.17 -1.56
N GLU A 310 16.78 -9.10 -0.79
CA GLU A 310 16.77 -7.71 -1.28
C GLU A 310 18.19 -7.28 -1.65
N SER A 311 18.58 -7.54 -2.90
CA SER A 311 19.98 -7.43 -3.35
C SER A 311 20.55 -5.99 -3.35
N ASN A 312 19.71 -4.96 -3.46
CA ASN A 312 20.14 -3.56 -3.46
C ASN A 312 19.81 -2.77 -2.18
N LEU A 313 19.11 -3.37 -1.22
CA LEU A 313 18.70 -2.69 0.02
C LEU A 313 19.91 -2.47 0.93
N SER A 314 20.23 -1.20 1.22
CA SER A 314 21.46 -0.84 1.94
C SER A 314 21.29 -0.62 3.45
N SER A 315 20.06 -0.38 3.89
CA SER A 315 19.73 -0.17 5.30
C SER A 315 18.35 -0.75 5.58
N VAL A 316 18.15 -1.24 6.79
CA VAL A 316 16.84 -1.64 7.29
C VAL A 316 16.60 -0.90 8.60
N GLY A 317 15.55 -0.10 8.65
CA GLY A 317 15.15 0.54 9.89
C GLY A 317 13.82 1.24 9.74
N LEU A 318 13.02 1.15 10.81
CA LEU A 318 11.68 1.70 10.88
C LEU A 318 11.54 2.46 12.19
N ASN A 319 11.70 3.78 12.13
CA ASN A 319 11.83 4.59 13.33
C ASN A 319 10.55 4.60 14.18
N ASN A 320 9.37 4.34 13.61
CA ASN A 320 8.13 4.29 14.40
C ASN A 320 7.76 2.88 14.89
N PHE A 321 8.56 1.87 14.54
CA PHE A 321 8.21 0.47 14.74
C PHE A 321 8.50 0.01 16.16
N GLN A 322 7.45 -0.31 16.91
CA GLN A 322 7.47 -0.54 18.35
C GLN A 322 7.26 -2.01 18.74
N SER A 323 6.47 -2.76 17.96
CA SER A 323 6.18 -4.15 18.28
C SER A 323 5.97 -5.04 17.06
N VAL A 324 6.38 -6.30 17.17
CA VAL A 324 6.27 -7.33 16.13
C VAL A 324 6.06 -8.68 16.82
N ASN A 325 5.45 -9.64 16.12
CA ASN A 325 5.60 -11.03 16.56
C ASN A 325 7.02 -11.51 16.27
N SER A 326 7.41 -11.65 15.01
CA SER A 326 8.76 -12.09 14.62
C SER A 326 9.41 -11.15 13.61
N LEU A 327 10.69 -10.86 13.77
CA LEU A 327 11.49 -10.08 12.83
C LEU A 327 12.49 -10.98 12.11
N ARG A 328 12.44 -11.03 10.78
CA ARG A 328 13.32 -11.86 9.95
C ARG A 328 14.02 -11.01 8.90
N LEU A 329 15.35 -10.93 8.97
CA LEU A 329 16.23 -10.21 8.03
C LEU A 329 17.16 -11.23 7.36
N ILE A 330 16.88 -11.61 6.12
CA ILE A 330 17.51 -12.76 5.47
C ILE A 330 18.09 -12.39 4.11
N ASN A 331 19.37 -12.64 3.87
CA ASN A 331 19.99 -12.46 2.56
C ASN A 331 19.76 -11.05 1.95
N ILE A 332 19.99 -10.00 2.74
CA ILE A 332 19.89 -8.61 2.27
C ILE A 332 21.25 -8.18 1.74
N GLY A 333 21.33 -7.92 0.43
CA GLY A 333 22.61 -7.92 -0.29
C GLY A 333 23.53 -6.74 0.02
N LYS A 334 22.98 -5.59 0.41
CA LYS A 334 23.74 -4.36 0.67
C LYS A 334 23.61 -3.83 2.10
N ILE A 335 23.02 -4.59 3.02
CA ILE A 335 22.74 -4.10 4.37
C ILE A 335 24.02 -3.83 5.16
N THR A 336 24.27 -2.57 5.48
CA THR A 336 25.37 -2.17 6.38
C THR A 336 24.87 -1.66 7.72
N GLU A 337 23.58 -1.33 7.80
CA GLU A 337 22.94 -0.70 8.95
C GLU A 337 21.58 -1.33 9.22
N ILE A 338 21.34 -1.65 10.49
CA ILE A 338 20.04 -1.98 11.05
C ILE A 338 19.71 -0.89 12.08
N ASN A 339 18.47 -0.40 12.08
CA ASN A 339 17.99 0.55 13.05
C ASN A 339 16.51 0.32 13.43
N PHE A 340 16.29 -0.37 14.55
CA PHE A 340 14.98 -0.55 15.16
C PHE A 340 14.93 0.12 16.54
N GLU A 341 15.50 1.32 16.69
CA GLU A 341 15.67 1.97 18.00
C GLU A 341 14.39 2.06 18.86
N ASN A 342 13.20 2.11 18.27
CA ASN A 342 11.94 2.18 19.00
C ASN A 342 11.25 0.81 19.22
N LEU A 343 11.84 -0.27 18.71
CA LEU A 343 11.34 -1.64 18.90
C LEU A 343 11.60 -2.09 20.33
N THR A 344 10.51 -2.34 21.05
CA THR A 344 10.54 -2.73 22.46
C THR A 344 9.96 -4.12 22.69
N VAL A 345 9.08 -4.59 21.80
CA VAL A 345 8.37 -5.85 21.96
C VAL A 345 8.56 -6.76 20.74
N VAL A 346 9.17 -7.92 20.96
CA VAL A 346 9.24 -9.04 20.01
C VAL A 346 8.72 -10.29 20.72
N ARG A 347 7.60 -10.86 20.27
CA ARG A 347 6.95 -12.01 20.96
C ARG A 347 7.44 -13.38 20.50
N GLY A 348 7.86 -13.46 19.25
CA GLY A 348 8.40 -14.66 18.61
C GLY A 348 9.90 -14.49 18.40
N ASN A 349 10.35 -14.51 17.15
CA ASN A 349 11.78 -14.65 16.86
C ASN A 349 12.42 -13.40 16.28
N ILE A 350 13.67 -13.12 16.65
CA ILE A 350 14.60 -12.27 15.88
C ILE A 350 15.53 -13.19 15.10
N SER A 351 15.49 -13.11 13.78
CA SER A 351 16.28 -13.93 12.88
C SER A 351 17.06 -13.07 11.90
N ILE A 352 18.38 -13.02 12.05
CA ILE A 352 19.30 -12.28 11.17
C ILE A 352 20.20 -13.29 10.49
N GLN A 353 19.96 -13.56 9.20
CA GLN A 353 20.60 -14.67 8.51
C GLN A 353 21.18 -14.31 7.14
N SER A 354 22.36 -14.84 6.83
CA SER A 354 22.96 -14.75 5.48
C SER A 354 23.15 -13.32 4.97
N ASN A 355 23.34 -12.34 5.87
CA ASN A 355 23.62 -10.95 5.49
C ASN A 355 25.14 -10.77 5.35
N ASN A 356 25.66 -11.13 4.18
CA ASN A 356 27.10 -11.32 3.94
C ASN A 356 27.97 -10.08 4.20
N ILE A 357 27.40 -8.87 4.13
CA ILE A 357 28.16 -7.63 4.34
C ILE A 357 27.84 -6.89 5.64
N LEU A 358 26.91 -7.44 6.45
CA LEU A 358 26.49 -6.84 7.71
C LEU A 358 27.64 -6.88 8.72
N THR A 359 27.96 -5.75 9.34
CA THR A 359 29.11 -5.64 10.28
C THR A 359 28.71 -5.47 11.74
N ASN A 360 27.50 -4.99 12.00
CA ASN A 360 26.91 -4.74 13.32
C ASN A 360 25.38 -4.86 13.25
N ILE A 361 24.71 -4.97 14.39
CA ILE A 361 23.25 -5.09 14.51
C ILE A 361 22.67 -4.05 15.48
N ASN A 362 23.01 -2.77 15.30
CA ASN A 362 22.51 -1.70 16.18
C ASN A 362 20.97 -1.58 16.13
N GLY A 363 20.39 -0.89 17.12
CA GLY A 363 18.96 -0.60 17.14
C GLY A 363 18.10 -1.68 17.80
N PHE A 364 18.69 -2.57 18.61
CA PHE A 364 17.94 -3.53 19.44
C PHE A 364 18.09 -3.28 20.95
N GLU A 365 18.67 -2.14 21.33
CA GLU A 365 19.06 -1.80 22.71
C GLU A 365 17.87 -1.74 23.67
N ASN A 366 16.68 -1.45 23.13
CA ASN A 366 15.44 -1.24 23.90
C ASN A 366 14.58 -2.52 24.04
N ILE A 367 15.03 -3.65 23.49
CA ILE A 367 14.34 -4.93 23.70
C ILE A 367 14.74 -5.49 25.06
N THR A 368 13.76 -5.61 25.96
CA THR A 368 13.92 -6.28 27.26
C THR A 368 13.15 -7.58 27.21
N GLY A 369 13.83 -8.73 27.29
CA GLY A 369 13.27 -10.06 27.05
C GLY A 369 12.14 -10.53 27.98
N GLU A 370 11.56 -9.69 28.85
CA GLU A 370 10.48 -10.00 29.81
C GLU A 370 9.13 -10.37 29.18
N ILE A 371 9.10 -10.71 27.89
CA ILE A 371 7.88 -10.91 27.12
C ILE A 371 7.42 -12.35 27.35
N SER A 372 6.13 -12.51 27.68
CA SER A 372 5.52 -13.72 28.25
C SER A 372 5.47 -14.97 27.35
N GLU A 373 5.95 -14.88 26.12
CA GLU A 373 5.99 -15.93 25.09
C GLU A 373 7.42 -15.89 24.55
N GLY A 374 8.16 -17.00 24.65
CA GLY A 374 9.62 -17.01 24.62
C GLY A 374 10.23 -16.43 23.34
N LEU A 375 11.16 -15.49 23.50
CA LEU A 375 11.89 -14.87 22.39
C LEU A 375 12.98 -15.81 21.89
N GLY A 376 12.93 -16.22 20.62
CA GLY A 376 14.03 -16.92 19.94
C GLY A 376 14.98 -15.96 19.24
N LEU A 377 16.28 -16.14 19.41
CA LEU A 377 17.33 -15.32 18.79
C LEU A 377 18.22 -16.17 17.89
N PHE A 378 18.16 -15.89 16.57
CA PHE A 378 18.89 -16.62 15.53
C PHE A 378 19.79 -15.66 14.76
N ILE A 379 21.09 -15.72 15.01
CA ILE A 379 22.10 -14.93 14.29
C ILE A 379 23.00 -15.90 13.55
N ILE A 380 22.72 -16.13 12.27
CA ILE A 380 23.29 -17.25 11.52
C ILE A 380 23.94 -16.76 10.22
N ASN A 381 25.17 -17.19 9.94
CA ASN A 381 25.82 -16.95 8.66
C ASN A 381 25.91 -15.45 8.28
N ASN A 382 26.33 -14.59 9.22
CA ASN A 382 26.66 -13.19 8.93
C ASN A 382 28.19 -13.02 9.03
N PRO A 383 28.95 -13.41 7.99
CA PRO A 383 30.39 -13.62 8.10
C PRO A 383 31.20 -12.36 8.44
N LEU A 384 30.70 -11.15 8.15
CA LEU A 384 31.37 -9.90 8.51
C LEU A 384 30.87 -9.27 9.81
N LEU A 385 29.91 -9.89 10.51
CA LEU A 385 29.36 -9.38 11.76
C LEU A 385 30.42 -9.44 12.86
N THR A 386 30.71 -8.30 13.49
CA THR A 386 31.79 -8.17 14.48
C THR A 386 31.31 -8.08 15.91
N ASN A 387 30.08 -7.62 16.14
CA ASN A 387 29.51 -7.42 17.47
C ASN A 387 27.98 -7.52 17.44
N ILE A 388 27.40 -7.86 18.59
CA ILE A 388 25.96 -8.02 18.83
C ILE A 388 25.52 -7.35 20.15
N GLU A 389 26.27 -6.33 20.60
CA GLU A 389 26.10 -5.71 21.93
C GLU A 389 24.73 -5.05 22.15
N SER A 390 24.04 -4.68 21.07
CA SER A 390 22.69 -4.12 21.13
C SER A 390 21.70 -5.08 21.83
N LEU A 391 21.98 -6.38 21.86
CA LEU A 391 21.12 -7.40 22.47
C LEU A 391 21.51 -7.76 23.91
N GLN A 392 22.51 -7.09 24.51
CA GLN A 392 23.01 -7.41 25.87
C GLN A 392 21.97 -7.22 26.99
N ASN A 393 20.85 -6.54 26.69
CA ASN A 393 19.79 -6.24 27.65
C ASN A 393 18.76 -7.36 27.84
N LEU A 394 18.85 -8.42 27.03
CA LEU A 394 17.92 -9.55 27.09
C LEU A 394 18.10 -10.34 28.40
N THR A 395 16.97 -10.65 29.03
CA THR A 395 16.91 -11.35 30.34
C THR A 395 16.39 -12.77 30.23
N THR A 396 15.54 -13.05 29.25
CA THR A 396 14.99 -14.38 28.97
C THR A 396 14.92 -14.64 27.48
N LEU A 397 15.23 -15.88 27.09
CA LEU A 397 15.14 -16.37 25.71
C LEU A 397 14.51 -17.77 25.69
N GLU A 398 13.86 -18.12 24.60
CA GLU A 398 13.54 -19.50 24.29
C GLU A 398 14.78 -20.18 23.71
N GLU A 399 15.25 -19.69 22.57
CA GLU A 399 16.40 -20.23 21.86
C GLU A 399 17.46 -19.14 21.64
N LEU A 400 18.73 -19.47 21.87
CA LEU A 400 19.87 -18.63 21.53
C LEU A 400 20.78 -19.39 20.57
N LYS A 401 20.66 -19.08 19.28
CA LYS A 401 21.44 -19.71 18.21
C LYS A 401 22.32 -18.70 17.51
N ILE A 402 23.63 -18.78 17.76
CA ILE A 402 24.64 -17.93 17.13
C ILE A 402 25.60 -18.83 16.39
N SER A 403 25.52 -18.82 15.05
CA SER A 403 26.38 -19.68 14.24
C SER A 403 26.92 -19.06 12.97
N LYS A 404 28.11 -19.48 12.54
CA LYS A 404 28.74 -19.06 11.29
C LYS A 404 28.92 -17.53 11.18
N ASN A 405 29.11 -16.84 12.30
CA ASN A 405 29.47 -15.41 12.33
C ASN A 405 30.98 -15.30 12.50
N ILE A 406 31.73 -15.66 11.46
CA ILE A 406 33.17 -15.92 11.55
C ILE A 406 34.01 -14.72 12.03
N MET A 407 33.52 -13.49 11.94
CA MET A 407 34.20 -12.27 12.43
C MET A 407 33.79 -11.85 13.84
N LEU A 408 32.81 -12.52 14.46
CA LEU A 408 32.33 -12.21 15.80
C LEU A 408 33.38 -12.63 16.83
N LYS A 409 33.79 -11.70 17.69
CA LYS A 409 34.86 -11.94 18.69
C LYS A 409 34.35 -12.22 20.08
N GLU A 410 33.19 -11.68 20.42
CA GLU A 410 32.65 -11.72 21.76
C GLU A 410 31.12 -11.85 21.71
N ILE A 411 30.61 -12.63 22.65
CA ILE A 411 29.19 -12.75 22.94
C ILE A 411 28.98 -12.26 24.38
N ASN A 412 28.12 -11.26 24.56
CA ASN A 412 27.82 -10.70 25.88
C ASN A 412 26.31 -10.66 26.14
N PHE A 413 25.87 -11.55 27.02
CA PHE A 413 24.51 -11.67 27.53
C PHE A 413 24.54 -11.75 29.06
N ASN A 414 25.29 -10.88 29.72
CA ASN A 414 25.39 -10.90 31.19
C ASN A 414 24.06 -10.64 31.91
N LYS A 415 23.03 -10.08 31.26
CA LYS A 415 21.70 -9.92 31.87
C LYS A 415 20.78 -11.12 31.67
N LEU A 416 21.20 -12.10 30.87
CA LEU A 416 20.41 -13.28 30.55
C LEU A 416 20.36 -14.21 31.77
N LEU A 417 19.14 -14.50 32.22
CA LEU A 417 18.84 -15.32 33.39
C LEU A 417 18.35 -16.70 32.99
N ASN A 418 17.44 -16.79 32.02
CA ASN A 418 16.83 -18.06 31.62
C ASN A 418 16.84 -18.23 30.10
N VAL A 419 17.22 -19.42 29.66
CA VAL A 419 17.16 -19.85 28.26
C VAL A 419 16.58 -21.27 28.19
N GLN A 420 15.90 -21.67 27.12
CA GLN A 420 15.58 -23.09 26.94
C GLN A 420 16.77 -23.80 26.27
N GLU A 421 17.24 -23.27 25.13
CA GLU A 421 18.33 -23.86 24.35
C GLU A 421 19.40 -22.83 23.94
N ILE A 422 20.68 -23.22 24.07
CA ILE A 422 21.84 -22.41 23.64
C ILE A 422 22.68 -23.23 22.66
N GLU A 423 22.91 -22.67 21.47
CA GLU A 423 23.80 -23.20 20.45
C GLU A 423 24.78 -22.11 19.95
N LEU A 424 26.07 -22.26 20.27
CA LEU A 424 27.14 -21.35 19.86
C LEU A 424 28.12 -22.08 18.95
N ASN A 425 27.89 -22.04 17.63
CA ASN A 425 28.52 -22.97 16.69
C ASN A 425 29.28 -22.29 15.55
N GLU A 426 30.50 -22.74 15.22
CA GLU A 426 31.23 -22.27 14.02
C GLU A 426 31.45 -20.74 13.98
N ASN A 427 31.74 -20.10 15.12
CA ASN A 427 32.11 -18.68 15.17
C ASN A 427 33.64 -18.55 15.28
N ASP A 428 34.33 -18.68 14.15
CA ASP A 428 35.79 -18.87 14.07
C ASP A 428 36.65 -17.90 14.90
N ASN A 429 36.25 -16.63 14.99
CA ASN A 429 36.99 -15.61 15.75
C ASN A 429 36.49 -15.36 17.16
N LEU A 430 35.52 -16.15 17.65
CA LEU A 430 34.97 -16.02 19.00
C LEU A 430 36.06 -16.40 20.02
N ILE A 431 36.41 -15.47 20.89
CA ILE A 431 37.44 -15.66 21.92
C ILE A 431 36.87 -15.69 23.35
N ASN A 432 35.70 -15.07 23.56
CA ASN A 432 35.10 -14.86 24.87
C ASN A 432 33.56 -14.96 24.82
N ILE A 433 32.98 -15.57 25.85
CA ILE A 433 31.54 -15.62 26.10
C ILE A 433 31.27 -15.06 27.50
N GLN A 434 30.31 -14.15 27.62
CA GLN A 434 29.89 -13.56 28.88
C GLN A 434 28.40 -13.84 29.14
N MET A 435 28.10 -14.79 30.05
CA MET A 435 26.74 -15.09 30.52
C MET A 435 26.72 -15.29 32.04
N GLY A 436 27.27 -14.32 32.78
CA GLY A 436 27.57 -14.46 34.21
C GLY A 436 26.39 -14.63 35.16
N ASN A 437 25.18 -14.21 34.74
CA ASN A 437 23.96 -14.28 35.53
C ASN A 437 22.99 -15.38 35.09
N LEU A 438 23.43 -16.29 34.21
CA LEU A 438 22.58 -17.39 33.75
C LEU A 438 22.20 -18.30 34.93
N GLU A 439 20.90 -18.43 35.18
CA GLU A 439 20.31 -19.19 36.28
C GLU A 439 19.74 -20.53 35.79
N SER A 440 19.23 -20.58 34.56
CA SER A 440 18.59 -21.79 34.00
C SER A 440 18.82 -21.96 32.50
N VAL A 441 19.17 -23.18 32.09
CA VAL A 441 18.99 -23.70 30.73
C VAL A 441 18.19 -24.99 30.84
N THR A 442 17.01 -25.06 30.22
CA THR A 442 16.12 -26.21 30.42
C THR A 442 16.48 -27.41 29.55
N ASP A 443 16.98 -27.14 28.35
CA ASP A 443 17.23 -28.13 27.31
C ASP A 443 18.74 -28.20 27.03
N ASN A 444 19.19 -27.93 25.81
CA ASN A 444 20.58 -28.10 25.40
C ASN A 444 21.45 -26.85 25.64
N PHE A 445 22.71 -27.06 25.99
CA PHE A 445 23.75 -26.02 25.97
C PHE A 445 24.98 -26.56 25.23
N GLU A 446 25.12 -26.13 23.97
CA GLU A 446 26.20 -26.52 23.08
C GLU A 446 27.09 -25.34 22.68
N ILE A 447 28.40 -25.57 22.75
CA ILE A 447 29.44 -24.66 22.26
C ILE A 447 30.39 -25.48 21.40
N ILE A 448 30.21 -25.44 20.07
CA ILE A 448 30.90 -26.36 19.17
C ILE A 448 31.65 -25.62 18.06
N ALA A 449 32.85 -26.10 17.72
CA ALA A 449 33.62 -25.63 16.59
C ALA A 449 33.94 -24.11 16.61
N ASN A 450 34.30 -23.56 17.77
CA ASN A 450 34.82 -22.20 17.91
C ASN A 450 36.36 -22.23 18.13
N PRO A 451 37.17 -22.31 17.06
CA PRO A 451 38.60 -22.63 17.11
C PRO A 451 39.51 -21.62 17.82
N LEU A 452 39.00 -20.46 18.25
CA LEU A 452 39.73 -19.47 19.05
C LEU A 452 39.15 -19.24 20.46
N LEU A 453 38.10 -19.96 20.84
CA LEU A 453 37.42 -19.77 22.12
C LEU A 453 38.25 -20.36 23.27
N THR A 454 38.64 -19.51 24.22
CA THR A 454 39.54 -19.88 25.33
C THR A 454 38.99 -19.60 26.72
N ASP A 455 38.01 -18.71 26.86
CA ASP A 455 37.51 -18.25 28.16
C ASP A 455 36.04 -18.63 28.36
N TYR A 456 35.80 -19.50 29.34
CA TYR A 456 34.47 -19.98 29.75
C TYR A 456 34.13 -19.52 31.19
N CYS A 457 34.98 -18.71 31.82
CA CYS A 457 34.88 -18.43 33.26
C CYS A 457 33.61 -17.68 33.67
N SER A 458 32.96 -16.99 32.73
CA SER A 458 31.66 -16.37 32.97
C SER A 458 30.57 -17.41 33.26
N LEU A 459 30.69 -18.63 32.73
CA LEU A 459 29.70 -19.70 32.87
C LEU A 459 29.80 -20.46 34.20
N ALA A 460 30.80 -20.17 35.05
CA ALA A 460 31.07 -20.94 36.28
C ALA A 460 29.88 -21.03 37.24
N SER A 461 29.10 -19.96 37.35
CA SER A 461 27.89 -19.93 38.19
C SER A 461 26.86 -20.93 37.69
N TYR A 462 26.54 -20.90 36.39
CA TYR A 462 25.61 -21.83 35.78
C TYR A 462 26.14 -23.28 35.76
N ALA A 463 27.43 -23.48 35.49
CA ALA A 463 28.03 -24.82 35.48
C ALA A 463 27.87 -25.53 36.84
N SER A 464 27.92 -24.81 37.95
CA SER A 464 27.65 -25.36 39.29
C SER A 464 26.19 -25.82 39.45
N ILE A 465 25.24 -25.09 38.87
CA ILE A 465 23.82 -25.45 38.84
C ILE A 465 23.62 -26.68 37.96
N ALA A 466 24.18 -26.68 36.74
CA ALA A 466 24.09 -27.78 35.79
C ALA A 466 24.54 -29.12 36.39
N LEU A 467 25.66 -29.14 37.12
CA LEU A 467 26.13 -30.36 37.82
C LEU A 467 25.15 -30.88 38.86
N THR A 468 24.51 -29.98 39.60
CA THR A 468 23.48 -30.34 40.60
C THR A 468 22.25 -30.93 39.92
N GLU A 469 21.92 -30.43 38.72
CA GLU A 469 20.79 -30.87 37.89
C GLU A 469 21.13 -32.06 36.98
N GLN A 470 22.36 -32.58 37.01
CA GLN A 470 22.85 -33.64 36.11
C GLN A 470 22.76 -33.26 34.62
N LYS A 471 22.98 -31.98 34.32
CA LYS A 471 23.10 -31.43 32.97
C LYS A 471 24.56 -31.16 32.61
N GLU A 472 24.82 -31.00 31.31
CA GLU A 472 26.15 -30.76 30.77
C GLU A 472 26.16 -29.51 29.87
N ILE A 473 27.23 -28.73 29.95
CA ILE A 473 27.63 -27.76 28.94
C ILE A 473 28.55 -28.52 27.96
N THR A 474 28.02 -28.82 26.77
CA THR A 474 28.76 -29.58 25.76
C THR A 474 29.75 -28.66 25.05
N THR A 475 31.04 -28.95 25.18
CA THR A 475 32.10 -28.25 24.45
C THR A 475 32.86 -29.22 23.55
N GLU A 476 32.87 -28.98 22.24
CA GLU A 476 33.61 -29.81 21.28
C GLU A 476 34.23 -28.98 20.15
N GLY A 477 35.42 -29.34 19.68
CA GLY A 477 36.02 -28.70 18.52
C GLY A 477 36.41 -27.22 18.71
N ASN A 478 36.39 -26.71 19.94
CA ASN A 478 36.90 -25.38 20.29
C ASN A 478 38.41 -25.42 20.55
N LEU A 479 39.06 -24.26 20.69
CA LEU A 479 40.48 -24.21 21.09
C LEU A 479 40.72 -24.87 22.44
N TYR A 480 39.79 -24.64 23.37
CA TYR A 480 39.73 -25.27 24.68
C TYR A 480 38.34 -25.85 24.91
N ASN A 481 38.26 -27.10 25.37
CA ASN A 481 37.01 -27.84 25.58
C ASN A 481 36.94 -28.34 27.04
N PRO A 482 36.74 -27.43 28.02
CA PRO A 482 36.66 -27.81 29.42
C PRO A 482 35.36 -28.57 29.69
N THR A 483 35.41 -29.55 30.60
CA THR A 483 34.18 -30.19 31.09
C THR A 483 33.37 -29.21 31.93
N THR A 484 32.08 -29.52 32.13
CA THR A 484 31.22 -28.73 33.04
C THR A 484 31.82 -28.61 34.45
N GLU A 485 32.48 -29.67 34.95
CA GLU A 485 33.19 -29.68 36.23
C GLU A 485 34.34 -28.65 36.25
N MET A 486 35.18 -28.64 35.22
CA MET A 486 36.30 -27.69 35.09
C MET A 486 35.82 -26.24 35.05
N ILE A 487 34.69 -25.97 34.37
CA ILE A 487 34.08 -24.64 34.34
C ILE A 487 33.58 -24.24 35.74
N SER A 488 32.93 -25.16 36.46
CA SER A 488 32.30 -24.88 37.76
C SER A 488 33.29 -24.46 38.87
N THR A 489 34.52 -24.98 38.85
CA THR A 489 35.52 -24.71 39.90
C THR A 489 36.27 -23.40 39.70
N ARG A 490 36.14 -22.77 38.53
CA ARG A 490 36.91 -21.58 38.08
C ARG A 490 38.44 -21.78 38.01
N GLU A 491 38.96 -22.96 38.32
CA GLU A 491 40.41 -23.24 38.29
C GLU A 491 40.89 -23.59 36.88
N GLU A 492 40.00 -24.15 36.05
CA GLU A 492 40.30 -24.62 34.69
C GLU A 492 39.20 -24.17 33.70
N CYS A 493 38.64 -22.97 33.91
CA CYS A 493 37.63 -22.40 33.02
C CYS A 493 38.24 -21.62 31.83
N ARG A 494 39.57 -21.48 31.79
CA ARG A 494 40.30 -20.76 30.75
C ARG A 494 41.64 -21.41 30.44
N LEU A 495 42.00 -21.44 29.15
CA LEU A 495 43.30 -21.92 28.64
C LEU A 495 44.41 -20.87 28.75
#